data_AF-A0A1D6NAK2-F1
#
_entry.id   AF-A0A1D6NAK2-F1
#
_cell.length_a   1.000
_cell.length_b   1.000
_cell.length_c   1.000
_cell.angle_alpha   90.00
_cell.angle_beta   90.00
_cell.angle_gamma   90.00
#
_symmetry.space_group_name_H-M   'P 1'
#
loop_
_entity.id
_entity.type
_entity.pdbx_description
1 polymer ?
#
loop_
_entity_poly.entity_id
_entity_poly.type
_entity_poly.pdbx_seq_one_letter_code
_entity_poly.pdbx_strand_id
1 'polypeptide(L)'
;MQSSLARPPVLAGCGERRGLAAVARCRAEAAAPVWTASRASAGPYTGRDPEVKKPAWLRQRAAQGEKYARLRESIGELKLNTVCVEAQCPNIGECWNGGGGAGGEGDGIATATIMVLGDTCTRGCRFCAVKTSNKPPPPDPLEPLNTALAVASWGVDYVVLTSVDRDDLPDGGSSHFAQTVKALKELKPGILVECLTSDFRGDLEAISSLANSGLDVYAHNIETVRSLQRVVRDPRAGYDQSLAVLKHAKGSREDMITKSSIMLGLGETDEEVKQAMMDLRAIGVDILTLGQYLQVRSSYRAGELFIQNLVRNNKTESSMDPYAEITKSN
;
A
#
# COMPACT_ATOMS: atom_id res chain seq x y z
N MET A 1 -43.97 25.79 46.79
CA MET A 1 -45.00 26.71 47.34
C MET A 1 -44.86 28.00 46.55
N GLN A 2 -45.80 28.54 45.77
CA GLN A 2 -47.25 28.42 45.64
C GLN A 2 -47.59 28.99 44.23
N SER A 3 -48.33 28.23 43.41
CA SER A 3 -49.69 28.55 42.88
C SER A 3 -49.77 29.79 41.98
N SER A 4 -50.00 29.70 40.66
CA SER A 4 -51.22 29.28 39.95
C SER A 4 -52.44 30.21 40.11
N LEU A 5 -53.28 30.20 39.05
CA LEU A 5 -54.63 30.79 38.86
C LEU A 5 -54.62 32.08 37.99
N ALA A 6 -55.43 32.25 36.94
CA ALA A 6 -56.65 31.57 36.51
C ALA A 6 -56.95 31.71 34.99
N ARG A 7 -57.75 30.76 34.48
CA ARG A 7 -58.58 30.73 33.24
C ARG A 7 -60.05 31.07 33.63
N PRO A 8 -61.09 31.01 32.76
CA PRO A 8 -61.35 31.43 31.36
C PRO A 8 -62.70 32.25 31.28
N PRO A 9 -63.46 32.36 30.16
CA PRO A 9 -64.31 31.25 29.68
C PRO A 9 -64.42 31.08 28.15
N VAL A 10 -65.02 29.94 27.81
CA VAL A 10 -65.37 29.36 26.51
C VAL A 10 -66.64 30.01 25.95
N LEU A 11 -66.75 30.12 24.62
CA LEU A 11 -68.05 30.12 23.94
C LEU A 11 -68.02 29.19 22.72
N ALA A 12 -69.03 28.32 22.68
CA ALA A 12 -69.31 27.33 21.66
C ALA A 12 -70.05 27.95 20.46
N GLY A 13 -69.93 27.32 19.29
CA GLY A 13 -70.74 27.62 18.12
C GLY A 13 -70.62 26.55 17.05
N CYS A 14 -71.61 25.65 17.01
CA CYS A 14 -71.81 24.62 15.99
C CYS A 14 -72.44 25.25 14.74
N GLY A 15 -72.04 24.81 13.55
CA GLY A 15 -72.66 25.24 12.28
C GLY A 15 -72.08 24.51 11.07
N GLU A 16 -72.65 23.35 10.74
CA GLU A 16 -72.42 22.64 9.49
C GLU A 16 -72.83 23.47 8.27
N ARG A 17 -71.99 23.49 7.23
CA ARG A 17 -72.48 23.36 5.84
C ARG A 17 -71.40 22.83 4.90
N ARG A 18 -71.87 21.91 4.06
CA ARG A 18 -71.19 20.96 3.17
C ARG A 18 -70.40 21.61 2.02
N GLY A 19 -69.28 20.99 1.64
CA GLY A 19 -68.55 21.25 0.41
C GLY A 19 -67.54 20.13 0.14
N LEU A 20 -67.85 19.28 -0.84
CA LEU A 20 -67.21 18.01 -1.17
C LEU A 20 -65.70 18.08 -1.46
N ALA A 21 -64.92 17.20 -0.80
CA ALA A 21 -63.58 16.82 -1.24
C ALA A 21 -63.70 15.73 -2.32
N ALA A 22 -63.27 16.04 -3.55
CA ALA A 22 -63.15 15.07 -4.62
C ALA A 22 -61.88 14.22 -4.40
N VAL A 23 -62.08 12.97 -3.99
CA VAL A 23 -61.05 11.92 -4.00
C VAL A 23 -60.92 11.43 -5.43
N ALA A 24 -59.88 11.84 -6.14
CA ALA A 24 -59.52 11.26 -7.42
C ALA A 24 -58.86 9.89 -7.20
N ARG A 25 -59.64 8.83 -7.36
CA ARG A 25 -59.13 7.47 -7.61
C ARG A 25 -58.75 7.37 -9.09
N CYS A 26 -57.46 7.18 -9.40
CA CYS A 26 -57.05 6.67 -10.70
C CYS A 26 -57.01 5.14 -10.66
N ARG A 27 -57.77 4.53 -11.57
CA ARG A 27 -57.79 3.09 -11.87
C ARG A 27 -56.50 2.67 -12.57
N ALA A 28 -56.06 1.46 -12.25
CA ALA A 28 -54.99 0.75 -12.91
C ALA A 28 -55.49 0.05 -14.18
N GLU A 29 -54.73 0.21 -15.28
CA GLU A 29 -54.52 -0.65 -16.46
C GLU A 29 -53.85 0.26 -17.52
N ALA A 30 -52.76 -0.05 -18.23
CA ALA A 30 -52.10 -1.30 -18.57
C ALA A 30 -50.56 -1.11 -18.61
N ALA A 31 -49.85 -2.24 -18.55
CA ALA A 31 -48.40 -2.34 -18.38
C ALA A 31 -47.58 -1.61 -19.46
N ALA A 32 -46.70 -0.71 -19.02
CA ALA A 32 -45.51 -0.31 -19.75
C ALA A 32 -44.46 -1.44 -19.63
N PRO A 33 -43.63 -1.71 -20.66
CA PRO A 33 -42.71 -2.83 -20.63
C PRO A 33 -41.76 -2.67 -19.46
N VAL A 34 -41.82 -3.62 -18.53
CA VAL A 34 -40.83 -3.80 -17.48
C VAL A 34 -39.52 -4.07 -18.22
N TRP A 35 -38.69 -3.05 -18.36
CA TRP A 35 -37.27 -3.26 -18.53
C TRP A 35 -36.83 -3.97 -17.26
N THR A 36 -36.78 -5.30 -17.32
CA THR A 36 -35.98 -6.09 -16.41
C THR A 36 -34.55 -5.68 -16.69
N ALA A 37 -34.12 -4.60 -16.04
CA ALA A 37 -32.72 -4.39 -15.73
C ALA A 37 -32.33 -5.63 -14.95
N SER A 38 -31.80 -6.62 -15.69
CA SER A 38 -30.96 -7.65 -15.14
C SER A 38 -30.06 -6.93 -14.15
N ARG A 39 -30.24 -7.23 -12.87
CA ARG A 39 -29.27 -6.90 -11.83
C ARG A 39 -28.02 -7.70 -12.18
N ALA A 40 -27.30 -7.27 -13.22
CA ALA A 40 -25.90 -7.55 -13.37
C ALA A 40 -25.25 -6.77 -12.22
N SER A 41 -25.17 -7.45 -11.08
CA SER A 41 -24.43 -7.03 -9.90
C SER A 41 -22.98 -6.80 -10.32
N ALA A 42 -22.68 -5.58 -10.77
CA ALA A 42 -21.33 -5.06 -10.83
C ALA A 42 -20.89 -4.76 -9.39
N GLY A 43 -20.68 -5.84 -8.64
CA GLY A 43 -20.15 -5.83 -7.28
C GLY A 43 -18.64 -6.09 -7.26
N PRO A 44 -17.98 -5.86 -6.12
CA PRO A 44 -16.55 -5.57 -6.08
C PRO A 44 -15.58 -6.72 -6.38
N TYR A 45 -14.48 -6.44 -7.09
CA TYR A 45 -13.35 -7.35 -7.39
C TYR A 45 -12.49 -7.67 -6.15
N THR A 46 -13.08 -8.09 -5.04
CA THR A 46 -12.46 -8.19 -3.71
C THR A 46 -11.34 -9.22 -3.55
N GLY A 47 -10.97 -9.97 -4.60
CA GLY A 47 -10.18 -11.19 -4.48
C GLY A 47 -10.84 -12.31 -3.66
N ARG A 48 -12.07 -12.10 -3.14
CA ARG A 48 -12.86 -13.10 -2.41
C ARG A 48 -13.89 -13.83 -3.24
N ASP A 49 -14.30 -13.28 -4.38
CA ASP A 49 -15.23 -13.99 -5.25
C ASP A 49 -14.42 -15.03 -6.05
N PRO A 50 -14.57 -16.35 -5.75
CA PRO A 50 -13.84 -17.39 -6.46
C PRO A 50 -14.18 -17.44 -7.96
N GLU A 51 -15.30 -16.84 -8.39
CA GLU A 51 -15.70 -16.74 -9.79
C GLU A 51 -14.99 -15.58 -10.53
N VAL A 52 -14.44 -14.61 -9.80
CA VAL A 52 -13.80 -13.44 -10.37
C VAL A 52 -12.31 -13.70 -10.59
N LYS A 53 -11.96 -14.01 -11.83
CA LYS A 53 -10.57 -14.24 -12.24
C LYS A 53 -9.75 -12.95 -12.20
N LYS A 54 -8.50 -13.05 -11.72
CA LYS A 54 -7.50 -11.99 -11.88
C LYS A 54 -7.41 -11.56 -13.36
N PRO A 55 -7.33 -10.25 -13.66
CA PRO A 55 -7.19 -9.78 -15.03
C PRO A 55 -5.98 -10.42 -15.74
N ALA A 56 -6.08 -10.61 -17.06
CA ALA A 56 -5.01 -11.26 -17.83
C ALA A 56 -3.67 -10.50 -17.74
N TRP A 57 -3.72 -9.16 -17.68
CA TRP A 57 -2.55 -8.29 -17.55
C TRP A 57 -1.81 -8.45 -16.20
N LEU A 58 -2.44 -9.06 -15.20
CA LEU A 58 -1.87 -9.27 -13.86
C LEU A 58 -1.17 -10.64 -13.72
N ARG A 59 -1.09 -11.43 -14.79
CA ARG A 59 -0.45 -12.74 -14.77
C ARG A 59 1.05 -12.60 -15.02
N GLN A 60 1.84 -13.09 -14.07
CA GLN A 60 3.30 -13.16 -14.16
C GLN A 60 3.76 -14.59 -14.47
N ARG A 61 4.95 -14.71 -15.08
CA ARG A 61 5.59 -16.01 -15.30
C ARG A 61 6.15 -16.55 -13.97
N ALA A 62 6.19 -17.86 -13.83
CA ALA A 62 6.81 -18.48 -12.67
C ALA A 62 8.32 -18.18 -12.63
N ALA A 63 8.86 -17.99 -11.43
CA ALA A 63 10.30 -17.77 -11.23
C ALA A 63 11.10 -19.00 -11.65
N GLN A 64 12.05 -18.82 -12.57
CA GLN A 64 12.91 -19.86 -13.14
C GLN A 64 14.29 -19.26 -13.46
N GLY A 65 15.29 -20.11 -13.69
CA GLY A 65 16.64 -19.70 -14.12
C GLY A 65 17.74 -19.98 -13.09
N GLU A 66 18.98 -20.05 -13.56
CA GLU A 66 20.16 -20.39 -12.76
C GLU A 66 20.52 -19.30 -11.73
N LYS A 67 20.38 -18.02 -12.09
CA LYS A 67 20.61 -16.90 -11.16
C LYS A 67 19.61 -16.94 -10.00
N TYR A 68 18.32 -17.10 -10.30
CA TYR A 68 17.29 -17.30 -9.28
C TYR A 68 17.59 -18.50 -8.36
N ALA A 69 17.96 -19.65 -8.91
CA ALA A 69 18.27 -20.85 -8.11
C ALA A 69 19.45 -20.61 -7.14
N ARG A 70 20.56 -20.03 -7.64
CA ARG A 70 21.73 -19.69 -6.82
C ARG A 70 21.40 -18.72 -5.70
N LEU A 71 20.65 -17.66 -6.00
CA LEU A 71 20.28 -16.67 -4.98
C LEU A 71 19.34 -17.29 -3.92
N ARG A 72 18.40 -18.14 -4.35
CA ARG A 72 17.51 -18.87 -3.45
C ARG A 72 18.27 -19.80 -2.49
N GLU A 73 19.24 -20.54 -3.02
CA GLU A 73 20.10 -21.42 -2.21
C GLU A 73 20.90 -20.62 -1.20
N SER A 74 21.59 -19.56 -1.65
CA SER A 74 22.40 -18.70 -0.78
C SER A 74 21.58 -18.05 0.35
N ILE A 75 20.38 -17.54 0.05
CA ILE A 75 19.47 -16.99 1.07
C ILE A 75 19.10 -18.06 2.12
N GLY A 76 18.86 -19.30 1.68
CA GLY A 76 18.54 -20.42 2.56
C GLY A 76 19.69 -20.84 3.46
N GLU A 77 20.91 -20.96 2.91
CA GLU A 77 22.11 -21.33 3.66
C GLU A 77 22.46 -20.28 4.73
N LEU A 78 22.32 -19.00 4.37
CA LEU A 78 22.63 -17.86 5.25
C LEU A 78 21.48 -17.50 6.18
N LYS A 79 20.36 -18.23 6.11
CA LYS A 79 19.15 -18.03 6.94
C LYS A 79 18.63 -16.59 6.89
N LEU A 80 18.73 -15.95 5.72
CA LEU A 80 18.26 -14.59 5.52
C LEU A 80 16.77 -14.58 5.20
N ASN A 81 16.06 -13.58 5.69
CA ASN A 81 14.67 -13.35 5.31
C ASN A 81 14.61 -12.38 4.13
N THR A 82 13.66 -12.58 3.22
CA THR A 82 13.42 -11.65 2.11
C THR A 82 11.94 -11.34 1.99
N VAL A 83 11.60 -10.08 1.74
CA VAL A 83 10.20 -9.71 1.46
C VAL A 83 9.68 -10.42 0.20
N CYS A 84 10.59 -10.75 -0.73
CA CYS A 84 10.27 -11.45 -1.95
C CYS A 84 9.57 -12.79 -1.67
N VAL A 85 10.05 -13.53 -0.66
CA VAL A 85 9.48 -14.81 -0.22
C VAL A 85 8.33 -14.58 0.76
N GLU A 86 8.55 -13.79 1.80
CA GLU A 86 7.58 -13.63 2.91
C GLU A 86 6.28 -12.93 2.46
N ALA A 87 6.36 -12.01 1.50
CA ALA A 87 5.19 -11.33 0.94
C ALA A 87 4.65 -11.98 -0.34
N GLN A 88 5.17 -13.15 -0.75
CA GLN A 88 4.75 -13.87 -1.95
C GLN A 88 4.82 -13.01 -3.23
N CYS A 89 5.94 -12.32 -3.42
CA CYS A 89 6.10 -11.34 -4.48
C CYS A 89 5.99 -11.99 -5.87
N PRO A 90 5.07 -11.55 -6.75
CA PRO A 90 4.95 -12.09 -8.10
C PRO A 90 6.15 -11.75 -9.00
N ASN A 91 6.97 -10.77 -8.59
CA ASN A 91 8.11 -10.27 -9.38
C ASN A 91 9.44 -10.91 -8.97
N ILE A 92 9.46 -11.87 -8.04
CA ILE A 92 10.71 -12.46 -7.49
C ILE A 92 11.65 -12.98 -8.58
N GLY A 93 11.11 -13.63 -9.62
CA GLY A 93 11.92 -14.16 -10.72
C GLY A 93 12.56 -13.07 -11.58
N GLU A 94 11.89 -11.95 -11.79
CA GLU A 94 12.41 -10.83 -12.57
C GLU A 94 13.50 -10.08 -11.80
N CYS A 95 13.24 -9.74 -10.54
CA CYS A 95 14.19 -9.01 -9.71
C CYS A 95 15.50 -9.80 -9.52
N TRP A 96 15.40 -11.10 -9.24
CA TRP A 96 16.57 -11.93 -8.92
C TRP A 96 17.40 -12.33 -10.14
N ASN A 97 16.82 -12.27 -11.34
CA ASN A 97 17.56 -12.56 -12.58
C ASN A 97 18.22 -11.31 -13.20
N GLY A 98 17.86 -10.11 -12.72
CA GLY A 98 18.39 -8.82 -13.20
C GLY A 98 17.58 -8.19 -14.32
N GLY A 99 16.25 -8.19 -14.14
CA GLY A 99 15.31 -7.61 -15.10
C GLY A 99 14.96 -8.57 -16.25
N GLY A 100 13.85 -8.25 -16.94
CA GLY A 100 13.42 -8.94 -18.16
C GLY A 100 11.97 -9.44 -18.17
N GLY A 101 11.14 -9.10 -17.18
CA GLY A 101 9.71 -9.42 -17.12
C GLY A 101 9.28 -10.74 -17.77
N ALA A 102 8.13 -10.73 -18.43
CA ALA A 102 7.63 -11.85 -19.23
C ALA A 102 8.36 -11.98 -20.59
N GLY A 103 9.69 -12.06 -20.62
CA GLY A 103 10.49 -12.42 -21.81
C GLY A 103 11.20 -11.28 -22.55
N GLY A 104 11.58 -10.21 -21.86
CA GLY A 104 12.48 -9.17 -22.37
C GLY A 104 13.94 -9.38 -21.91
N GLU A 105 14.87 -8.77 -22.64
CA GLU A 105 16.25 -8.59 -22.18
C GLU A 105 16.23 -7.58 -21.02
N GLY A 106 16.64 -8.01 -19.82
CA GLY A 106 16.76 -7.13 -18.65
C GLY A 106 17.92 -6.15 -18.77
N ASP A 107 17.96 -5.16 -17.88
CA ASP A 107 19.11 -4.26 -17.72
C ASP A 107 20.33 -4.97 -17.10
N GLY A 108 20.17 -6.23 -16.67
CA GLY A 108 21.19 -7.07 -16.08
C GLY A 108 21.36 -6.87 -14.58
N ILE A 109 20.63 -5.93 -13.96
CA ILE A 109 20.84 -5.50 -12.58
C ILE A 109 20.01 -6.37 -11.63
N ALA A 110 20.62 -7.45 -11.15
CA ALA A 110 20.01 -8.31 -10.14
C ALA A 110 19.78 -7.51 -8.85
N THR A 111 18.55 -7.55 -8.34
CA THR A 111 18.13 -6.84 -7.14
C THR A 111 17.51 -7.82 -6.15
N ALA A 112 17.93 -7.74 -4.89
CA ALA A 112 17.34 -8.48 -3.79
C ALA A 112 16.82 -7.50 -2.73
N THR A 113 15.67 -7.83 -2.14
CA THR A 113 15.14 -7.10 -1.00
C THR A 113 15.24 -7.96 0.24
N ILE A 114 16.19 -7.62 1.10
CA ILE A 114 16.51 -8.35 2.32
C ILE A 114 15.73 -7.76 3.48
N MET A 115 15.11 -8.63 4.26
CA MET A 115 14.36 -8.26 5.44
C MET A 115 15.21 -8.56 6.67
N VAL A 116 15.76 -7.51 7.28
CA VAL A 116 16.49 -7.58 8.56
C VAL A 116 15.53 -7.53 9.75
N LEU A 117 16.01 -7.84 10.94
CA LEU A 117 15.25 -7.86 12.20
C LEU A 117 14.17 -8.96 12.27
N GLY A 118 14.34 -10.02 11.48
CA GLY A 118 13.48 -11.19 11.44
C GLY A 118 12.24 -11.07 10.55
N ASP A 119 11.31 -12.01 10.71
CA ASP A 119 10.12 -12.20 9.87
C ASP A 119 8.78 -11.94 10.60
N THR A 120 8.85 -11.43 11.83
CA THR A 120 7.70 -11.31 12.73
C THR A 120 7.56 -9.88 13.23
N CYS A 121 6.49 -9.23 12.80
CA CYS A 121 6.20 -7.82 13.03
C CYS A 121 5.45 -7.56 14.35
N THR A 122 5.77 -6.46 15.02
CA THR A 122 5.01 -5.97 16.18
C THR A 122 3.73 -5.21 15.81
N ARG A 123 3.50 -5.00 14.51
CA ARG A 123 2.34 -4.32 13.94
C ARG A 123 1.52 -5.21 13.02
N GLY A 124 0.23 -4.90 12.91
CA GLY A 124 -0.76 -5.69 12.18
C GLY A 124 -1.43 -4.93 11.04
N CYS A 125 -0.65 -4.48 10.04
CA CYS A 125 -1.19 -3.87 8.83
C CYS A 125 -2.10 -4.85 8.08
N ARG A 126 -3.28 -4.40 7.66
CA ARG A 126 -4.33 -5.27 7.09
C ARG A 126 -4.05 -5.74 5.66
N PHE A 127 -3.13 -5.07 4.96
CA PHE A 127 -2.68 -5.48 3.63
C PHE A 127 -1.50 -6.47 3.69
N CYS A 128 -0.79 -6.55 4.81
CA CYS A 128 0.50 -7.23 4.91
C CYS A 128 0.34 -8.71 5.27
N ALA A 129 1.15 -9.56 4.65
CA ALA A 129 1.15 -11.01 4.86
C ALA A 129 2.15 -11.51 5.91
N VAL A 130 3.05 -10.62 6.36
CA VAL A 130 4.10 -10.90 7.35
C VAL A 130 3.47 -11.34 8.67
N LYS A 131 4.14 -12.25 9.38
CA LYS A 131 3.69 -12.77 10.68
C LYS A 131 3.68 -11.64 11.71
N THR A 132 2.80 -11.74 12.70
CA THR A 132 2.67 -10.71 13.74
C THR A 132 2.79 -11.31 15.14
N SER A 133 3.55 -10.67 16.02
CA SER A 133 3.66 -11.00 17.44
C SER A 133 4.01 -9.75 18.25
N ASN A 134 3.41 -9.61 19.43
CA ASN A 134 3.79 -8.56 20.38
C ASN A 134 5.14 -8.84 21.07
N LYS A 135 5.68 -10.05 20.92
CA LYS A 135 6.96 -10.50 21.49
C LYS A 135 7.72 -11.30 20.42
N PRO A 136 8.23 -10.64 19.37
CA PRO A 136 9.09 -11.30 18.39
C PRO A 136 10.40 -11.77 19.06
N PRO A 137 11.11 -12.72 18.46
CA PRO A 137 12.46 -13.08 18.91
C PRO A 137 13.40 -11.86 18.92
N PRO A 138 14.42 -11.84 19.80
CA PRO A 138 15.44 -10.80 19.76
C PRO A 138 16.17 -10.83 18.41
N PRO A 139 16.57 -9.67 17.85
CA PRO A 139 17.41 -9.66 16.65
C PRO A 139 18.75 -10.36 16.92
N ASP A 140 19.32 -10.99 15.89
CA ASP A 140 20.68 -11.51 15.96
C ASP A 140 21.67 -10.32 15.88
N PRO A 141 22.54 -10.11 16.89
CA PRO A 141 23.53 -9.03 16.84
C PRO A 141 24.52 -9.12 15.67
N LEU A 142 24.72 -10.31 15.09
CA LEU A 142 25.59 -10.53 13.93
C LEU A 142 24.85 -10.41 12.59
N GLU A 143 23.52 -10.28 12.59
CA GLU A 143 22.72 -10.12 11.37
C GLU A 143 23.22 -8.98 10.46
N PRO A 144 23.65 -7.80 10.95
CA PRO A 144 24.16 -6.74 10.08
C PRO A 144 25.38 -7.15 9.27
N LEU A 145 26.37 -7.76 9.95
CA LEU A 145 27.62 -8.19 9.32
C LEU A 145 27.38 -9.38 8.38
N ASN A 146 26.61 -10.37 8.83
CA ASN A 146 26.29 -11.55 8.04
C ASN A 146 25.51 -11.19 6.77
N THR A 147 24.54 -10.27 6.89
CA THR A 147 23.79 -9.73 5.75
C THR A 147 24.72 -8.99 4.78
N ALA A 148 25.64 -8.18 5.30
CA ALA A 148 26.57 -7.43 4.46
C ALA A 148 27.52 -8.36 3.68
N LEU A 149 28.09 -9.37 4.34
CA LEU A 149 28.92 -10.40 3.71
C LEU A 149 28.16 -11.17 2.62
N ALA A 150 26.91 -11.55 2.91
CA ALA A 150 26.04 -12.25 1.98
C ALA A 150 25.81 -11.44 0.71
N VAL A 151 25.31 -10.22 0.85
CA VAL A 151 24.97 -9.33 -0.26
C VAL A 151 26.21 -8.98 -1.09
N ALA A 152 27.36 -8.72 -0.43
CA ALA A 152 28.61 -8.46 -1.13
C ALA A 152 29.05 -9.64 -2.01
N SER A 153 28.76 -10.88 -1.60
CA SER A 153 29.08 -12.10 -2.37
C SER A 153 28.19 -12.33 -3.58
N TRP A 154 26.99 -11.74 -3.63
CA TRP A 154 26.00 -11.99 -4.70
C TRP A 154 26.30 -11.25 -6.00
N GLY A 155 27.26 -10.31 -5.99
CA GLY A 155 27.58 -9.51 -7.18
C GLY A 155 26.45 -8.57 -7.61
N VAL A 156 25.51 -8.24 -6.72
CA VAL A 156 24.43 -7.27 -6.98
C VAL A 156 24.92 -5.85 -6.81
N ASP A 157 24.50 -4.94 -7.68
CA ASP A 157 24.90 -3.52 -7.61
C ASP A 157 23.89 -2.65 -6.87
N TYR A 158 22.69 -3.17 -6.64
CA TYR A 158 21.62 -2.53 -5.88
C TYR A 158 20.99 -3.51 -4.90
N VAL A 159 20.85 -3.09 -3.64
CA VAL A 159 20.16 -3.87 -2.60
C VAL A 159 19.13 -3.00 -1.90
N VAL A 160 17.96 -3.59 -1.63
CA VAL A 160 16.97 -2.98 -0.74
C VAL A 160 17.04 -3.70 0.60
N LEU A 161 17.25 -2.95 1.67
CA LEU A 161 17.06 -3.40 3.04
C LEU A 161 15.68 -2.96 3.50
N THR A 162 14.92 -3.86 4.08
CA THR A 162 13.64 -3.58 4.75
C THR A 162 13.61 -4.29 6.08
N SER A 163 12.64 -4.00 6.93
CA SER A 163 12.40 -4.76 8.14
C SER A 163 10.91 -4.88 8.43
N VAL A 164 10.60 -5.72 9.41
CA VAL A 164 9.36 -5.63 10.15
C VAL A 164 9.38 -4.45 11.13
N ASP A 165 8.22 -4.01 11.62
CA ASP A 165 8.18 -3.06 12.72
C ASP A 165 8.62 -3.72 14.04
N ARG A 166 9.57 -3.08 14.73
CA ARG A 166 10.14 -3.54 16.01
C ARG A 166 9.88 -2.53 17.12
N ASP A 167 8.61 -2.28 17.44
CA ASP A 167 8.21 -1.38 18.52
C ASP A 167 8.73 -1.84 19.90
N ASP A 168 9.18 -3.09 20.02
CA ASP A 168 9.85 -3.66 21.19
C ASP A 168 11.29 -3.17 21.38
N LEU A 169 11.92 -2.62 20.35
CA LEU A 169 13.26 -2.02 20.41
C LEU A 169 13.17 -0.52 20.74
N PRO A 170 14.15 0.05 21.49
CA PRO A 170 14.15 1.48 21.84
C PRO A 170 14.10 2.41 20.63
N ASP A 171 14.90 2.11 19.60
CA ASP A 171 15.04 2.91 18.36
C ASP A 171 14.26 2.34 17.17
N GLY A 172 13.35 1.39 17.43
CA GLY A 172 12.58 0.70 16.39
C GLY A 172 13.42 -0.12 15.41
N GLY A 173 14.71 -0.37 15.69
CA GLY A 173 15.64 -1.09 14.82
C GLY A 173 16.48 -0.21 13.89
N SER A 174 16.40 1.11 13.98
CA SER A 174 17.16 2.03 13.12
C SER A 174 18.68 1.78 13.16
N SER A 175 19.26 1.60 14.36
CA SER A 175 20.69 1.33 14.52
C SER A 175 21.11 0.03 13.84
N HIS A 176 20.21 -0.96 13.76
CA HIS A 176 20.46 -2.22 13.10
C HIS A 176 20.58 -2.03 11.58
N PHE A 177 19.65 -1.29 10.97
CA PHE A 177 19.79 -0.87 9.57
C PHE A 177 21.09 -0.12 9.33
N ALA A 178 21.39 0.88 10.16
CA ALA A 178 22.57 1.72 9.99
C ALA A 178 23.87 0.90 10.05
N GLN A 179 23.93 -0.10 10.93
CA GLN A 179 25.06 -1.04 11.00
C GLN A 179 25.17 -1.89 9.73
N THR A 180 24.06 -2.40 9.20
CA THR A 180 24.06 -3.19 7.96
C THR A 180 24.52 -2.35 6.78
N VAL A 181 24.04 -1.11 6.65
CA VAL A 181 24.44 -0.17 5.59
C VAL A 181 25.93 0.12 5.66
N LYS A 182 26.46 0.44 6.85
CA LYS A 182 27.89 0.73 7.04
C LYS A 182 28.76 -0.47 6.66
N ALA A 183 28.42 -1.66 7.17
CA ALA A 183 29.14 -2.89 6.83
C ALA A 183 29.10 -3.18 5.32
N LEU A 184 27.97 -2.95 4.65
CA LEU A 184 27.85 -3.10 3.20
C LEU A 184 28.74 -2.13 2.44
N LYS A 185 28.73 -0.85 2.82
CA LYS A 185 29.55 0.19 2.17
C LYS A 185 31.04 -0.01 2.43
N GLU A 186 31.43 -0.59 3.56
CA GLU A 186 32.82 -0.99 3.82
C GLU A 186 33.26 -2.16 2.92
N LEU A 187 32.42 -3.18 2.76
CA LEU A 187 32.74 -4.37 1.95
C LEU A 187 32.64 -4.13 0.44
N LYS A 188 31.68 -3.30 0.00
CA LYS A 188 31.44 -2.97 -1.41
C LYS A 188 31.07 -1.48 -1.54
N PRO A 189 32.05 -0.55 -1.56
CA PRO A 189 31.79 0.90 -1.59
C PRO A 189 30.91 1.39 -2.75
N GLY A 190 30.91 0.70 -3.88
CA GLY A 190 30.11 1.04 -5.06
C GLY A 190 28.68 0.50 -5.07
N ILE A 191 28.26 -0.29 -4.07
CA ILE A 191 26.88 -0.80 -4.02
C ILE A 191 25.91 0.33 -3.68
N LEU A 192 24.75 0.36 -4.35
CA LEU A 192 23.64 1.23 -4.00
C LEU A 192 22.73 0.53 -2.98
N VAL A 193 22.40 1.23 -1.90
CA VAL A 193 21.62 0.72 -0.78
C VAL A 193 20.37 1.58 -0.59
N GLU A 194 19.21 0.96 -0.77
CA GLU A 194 17.91 1.51 -0.41
C GLU A 194 17.46 0.95 0.94
N CYS A 195 17.05 1.80 1.87
CA CYS A 195 16.42 1.37 3.11
C CYS A 195 14.92 1.69 3.06
N LEU A 196 14.07 0.67 2.95
CA LEU A 196 12.63 0.76 3.16
C LEU A 196 12.32 0.58 4.65
N THR A 197 11.99 1.68 5.31
CA THR A 197 11.94 1.74 6.78
C THR A 197 10.52 1.72 7.32
N SER A 198 10.40 1.32 8.59
CA SER A 198 9.25 1.68 9.41
C SER A 198 9.19 3.20 9.64
N ASP A 199 8.17 3.66 10.37
CA ASP A 199 8.08 5.06 10.80
C ASP A 199 8.89 5.36 12.07
N PHE A 200 9.54 4.37 12.68
CA PHE A 200 10.24 4.46 13.97
C PHE A 200 9.42 5.14 15.08
N ARG A 201 8.09 5.09 15.01
CA ARG A 201 7.16 5.82 15.89
C ARG A 201 7.36 7.35 15.88
N GLY A 202 7.91 7.89 14.80
CA GLY A 202 8.25 9.30 14.66
C GLY A 202 9.52 9.74 15.39
N ASP A 203 10.37 8.79 15.83
CA ASP A 203 11.66 9.12 16.46
C ASP A 203 12.62 9.75 15.44
N LEU A 204 12.80 11.07 15.56
CA LEU A 204 13.66 11.85 14.66
C LEU A 204 15.14 11.49 14.78
N GLU A 205 15.62 11.06 15.95
CA GLU A 205 17.01 10.64 16.12
C GLU A 205 17.24 9.29 15.44
N ALA A 206 16.29 8.37 15.56
CA ALA A 206 16.32 7.11 14.81
C ALA A 206 16.34 7.37 13.29
N ILE A 207 15.52 8.30 12.79
CA ILE A 207 15.50 8.66 11.37
C ILE A 207 16.84 9.28 10.94
N SER A 208 17.34 10.26 11.70
CA SER A 208 18.63 10.92 11.41
C SER A 208 19.80 9.93 11.41
N SER A 209 19.84 9.02 12.39
CA SER A 209 20.89 8.02 12.52
C SER A 209 20.97 7.12 11.29
N LEU A 210 19.82 6.65 10.82
CA LEU A 210 19.76 5.85 9.60
C LEU A 210 20.09 6.69 8.37
N ALA A 211 19.47 7.87 8.19
CA ALA A 211 19.73 8.76 7.05
C ALA A 211 21.23 9.06 6.85
N ASN A 212 21.98 9.19 7.94
CA ASN A 212 23.42 9.46 7.95
C ASN A 212 24.32 8.21 7.93
N SER A 213 23.76 7.01 7.74
CA SER A 213 24.52 5.75 7.70
C SER A 213 25.31 5.53 6.40
N GLY A 214 25.04 6.34 5.37
CA GLY A 214 25.67 6.22 4.05
C GLY A 214 24.82 5.51 3.01
N LEU A 215 23.54 5.21 3.28
CA LEU A 215 22.62 4.67 2.28
C LEU A 215 22.45 5.63 1.08
N ASP A 216 21.78 5.21 0.01
CA ASP A 216 21.58 6.06 -1.18
C ASP A 216 20.12 6.49 -1.31
N VAL A 217 19.18 5.61 -0.95
CA VAL A 217 17.73 5.87 -1.04
C VAL A 217 17.03 5.59 0.30
N TYR A 218 16.48 6.63 0.92
CA TYR A 218 15.62 6.50 2.09
C TYR A 218 14.17 6.32 1.65
N ALA A 219 13.62 5.13 1.82
CA ALA A 219 12.25 4.81 1.45
C ALA A 219 11.37 4.67 2.69
N HIS A 220 10.20 5.31 2.68
CA HIS A 220 9.13 5.05 3.64
C HIS A 220 7.78 5.16 2.94
N ASN A 221 6.98 4.10 3.00
CA ASN A 221 5.73 4.04 2.27
C ASN A 221 4.58 4.64 3.07
N ILE A 222 3.83 5.56 2.46
CA ILE A 222 2.55 6.02 2.99
C ILE A 222 1.44 4.99 2.75
N GLU A 223 1.64 4.08 1.79
CA GLU A 223 0.80 2.92 1.42
C GLU A 223 -0.56 3.27 0.81
N THR A 224 -1.27 4.25 1.34
CA THR A 224 -2.61 4.63 0.88
C THR A 224 -2.92 6.09 1.20
N VAL A 225 -4.06 6.58 0.73
CA VAL A 225 -4.54 7.94 0.94
C VAL A 225 -4.96 8.17 2.40
N ARG A 226 -4.99 9.44 2.81
CA ARG A 226 -5.26 9.87 4.20
C ARG A 226 -6.52 9.23 4.82
N SER A 227 -7.60 9.15 4.05
CA SER A 227 -8.91 8.61 4.50
C SER A 227 -8.87 7.12 4.84
N LEU A 228 -7.96 6.36 4.22
CA LEU A 228 -7.90 4.89 4.32
C LEU A 228 -6.83 4.37 5.30
N GLN A 229 -5.98 5.24 5.84
CA GLN A 229 -4.85 4.86 6.70
C GLN A 229 -5.26 3.93 7.84
N ARG A 230 -6.26 4.31 8.64
CA ARG A 230 -6.74 3.51 9.79
C ARG A 230 -7.41 2.20 9.37
N VAL A 231 -7.86 2.11 8.12
CA VAL A 231 -8.49 0.91 7.57
C VAL A 231 -7.45 -0.05 6.99
N VAL A 232 -6.38 0.47 6.40
CA VAL A 232 -5.38 -0.33 5.69
C VAL A 232 -4.19 -0.68 6.58
N ARG A 233 -3.66 0.28 7.34
CA ARG A 233 -2.44 0.15 8.14
C ARG A 233 -2.76 -0.11 9.62
N ASP A 234 -1.75 -0.51 10.37
CA ASP A 234 -1.83 -0.59 11.83
C ASP A 234 -2.21 0.80 12.40
N PRO A 235 -3.07 0.90 13.42
CA PRO A 235 -3.49 2.19 13.99
C PRO A 235 -2.35 3.08 14.51
N ARG A 236 -1.17 2.51 14.79
CA ARG A 236 0.04 3.26 15.17
C ARG A 236 0.74 3.95 14.00
N ALA A 237 0.46 3.53 12.77
CA ALA A 237 0.95 4.18 11.56
C ALA A 237 -0.04 5.26 11.10
N GLY A 238 0.44 6.49 10.91
CA GLY A 238 -0.38 7.63 10.53
C GLY A 238 0.14 8.34 9.29
N TYR A 239 -0.77 8.98 8.52
CA TYR A 239 -0.42 9.73 7.31
C TYR A 239 0.61 10.82 7.59
N ASP A 240 0.30 11.71 8.54
CA ASP A 240 1.15 12.86 8.85
C ASP A 240 2.47 12.44 9.50
N GLN A 241 2.47 11.36 10.27
CA GLN A 241 3.70 10.76 10.80
C GLN A 241 4.58 10.25 9.67
N SER A 242 4.02 9.51 8.71
CA SER A 242 4.78 9.04 7.54
C SER A 242 5.33 10.19 6.69
N LEU A 243 4.57 11.29 6.52
CA LEU A 243 5.08 12.49 5.86
C LEU A 243 6.18 13.18 6.66
N ALA A 244 6.05 13.25 7.99
CA ALA A 244 7.08 13.82 8.85
C ALA A 244 8.39 13.02 8.80
N VAL A 245 8.31 11.69 8.76
CA VAL A 245 9.46 10.80 8.57
C VAL A 245 10.22 11.14 7.29
N LEU A 246 9.51 11.19 6.16
CA LEU A 246 10.10 11.47 4.85
C LEU A 246 10.69 12.89 4.80
N LYS A 247 9.97 13.88 5.32
CA LYS A 247 10.42 15.28 5.37
C LYS A 247 11.70 15.40 6.20
N HIS A 248 11.75 14.74 7.35
CA HIS A 248 12.92 14.77 8.22
C HIS A 248 14.12 14.04 7.61
N ALA A 249 13.89 12.88 7.00
CA ALA A 249 14.92 12.16 6.27
C ALA A 249 15.52 13.01 5.13
N LYS A 250 14.66 13.68 4.33
CA LYS A 250 15.10 14.58 3.26
C LYS A 250 15.94 15.74 3.78
N GLY A 251 15.57 16.31 4.93
CA GLY A 251 16.32 17.38 5.58
C GLY A 251 17.61 16.92 6.28
N SER A 252 17.80 15.63 6.49
CA SER A 252 18.98 15.10 7.18
C SER A 252 20.23 15.05 6.30
N ARG A 253 20.06 14.86 4.99
CA ARG A 253 21.17 14.78 4.04
C ARG A 253 20.72 15.11 2.60
N GLU A 254 21.38 16.07 1.96
CA GLU A 254 20.93 16.68 0.69
C GLU A 254 21.09 15.75 -0.53
N ASP A 255 22.15 14.94 -0.58
CA ASP A 255 22.46 14.02 -1.68
C ASP A 255 21.62 12.72 -1.64
N MET A 256 20.88 12.50 -0.56
CA MET A 256 20.05 11.32 -0.38
C MET A 256 18.73 11.44 -1.14
N ILE A 257 18.39 10.39 -1.86
CA ILE A 257 17.10 10.26 -2.52
C ILE A 257 16.07 9.77 -1.50
N THR A 258 14.87 10.34 -1.56
CA THR A 258 13.72 9.89 -0.78
C THR A 258 12.66 9.26 -1.66
N LYS A 259 12.05 8.20 -1.16
CA LYS A 259 11.11 7.39 -1.93
C LYS A 259 9.88 7.01 -1.10
N SER A 260 8.73 6.97 -1.75
CA SER A 260 7.50 6.46 -1.14
C SER A 260 6.69 5.63 -2.14
N SER A 261 5.62 5.00 -1.66
CA SER A 261 4.71 4.20 -2.47
C SER A 261 3.25 4.41 -2.06
N ILE A 262 2.37 4.17 -3.03
CA ILE A 262 0.92 4.05 -2.82
C ILE A 262 0.44 2.77 -3.51
N MET A 263 -0.29 1.94 -2.77
CA MET A 263 -1.05 0.82 -3.30
C MET A 263 -2.42 1.31 -3.78
N LEU A 264 -2.77 0.96 -5.02
CA LEU A 264 -4.02 1.26 -5.67
C LEU A 264 -5.00 0.08 -5.60
N GLY A 265 -6.29 0.36 -5.69
CA GLY A 265 -7.38 -0.62 -5.59
C GLY A 265 -7.78 -0.95 -4.15
N LEU A 266 -7.47 -0.06 -3.20
CA LEU A 266 -7.87 -0.15 -1.79
C LEU A 266 -9.13 0.67 -1.50
N GLY A 267 -9.77 1.26 -2.52
CA GLY A 267 -11.00 2.05 -2.40
C GLY A 267 -10.78 3.56 -2.46
N GLU A 268 -9.56 4.00 -2.70
CA GLU A 268 -9.21 5.39 -2.96
C GLU A 268 -9.82 5.91 -4.26
N THR A 269 -10.07 7.21 -4.29
CA THR A 269 -10.42 7.94 -5.52
C THR A 269 -9.18 8.53 -6.19
N ASP A 270 -9.26 8.82 -7.48
CA ASP A 270 -8.18 9.46 -8.23
C ASP A 270 -7.81 10.82 -7.62
N GLU A 271 -8.79 11.57 -7.11
CA GLU A 271 -8.59 12.86 -6.44
C GLU A 271 -7.80 12.71 -5.14
N GLU A 272 -8.09 11.69 -4.34
CA GLU A 272 -7.33 11.40 -3.12
C GLU A 272 -5.90 10.95 -3.44
N VAL A 273 -5.70 10.18 -4.52
CA VAL A 273 -4.35 9.79 -4.98
C VAL A 273 -3.58 11.02 -5.44
N LYS A 274 -4.19 11.88 -6.28
CA LYS A 274 -3.58 13.15 -6.71
C LYS A 274 -3.20 14.04 -5.52
N GLN A 275 -4.08 14.13 -4.51
CA GLN A 275 -3.76 14.87 -3.29
C GLN A 275 -2.56 14.25 -2.55
N ALA A 276 -2.51 12.93 -2.42
CA ALA A 276 -1.38 12.25 -1.79
C ALA A 276 -0.06 12.47 -2.55
N MET A 277 -0.12 12.51 -3.89
CA MET A 277 1.04 12.86 -4.72
C MET A 277 1.49 14.31 -4.47
N MET A 278 0.55 15.26 -4.37
CA MET A 278 0.87 16.65 -4.04
C MET A 278 1.50 16.78 -2.66
N ASP A 279 0.96 16.08 -1.66
CA ASP A 279 1.47 16.08 -0.28
C ASP A 279 2.92 15.55 -0.22
N LEU A 280 3.20 14.44 -0.90
CA LEU A 280 4.56 13.88 -1.00
C LEU A 280 5.53 14.82 -1.72
N ARG A 281 5.10 15.43 -2.83
CA ARG A 281 5.93 16.39 -3.57
C ARG A 281 6.20 17.66 -2.76
N ALA A 282 5.23 18.13 -1.96
CA ALA A 282 5.37 19.31 -1.12
C ALA A 282 6.45 19.16 -0.02
N ILE A 283 6.76 17.92 0.39
CA ILE A 283 7.84 17.62 1.35
C ILE A 283 9.14 17.15 0.68
N GLY A 284 9.24 17.24 -0.65
CA GLY A 284 10.47 16.95 -1.39
C GLY A 284 10.75 15.47 -1.64
N VAL A 285 9.72 14.60 -1.62
CA VAL A 285 9.90 13.18 -1.99
C VAL A 285 10.28 13.07 -3.47
N ASP A 286 11.40 12.40 -3.75
CA ASP A 286 12.01 12.34 -5.08
C ASP A 286 11.36 11.28 -5.98
N ILE A 287 11.10 10.08 -5.43
CA ILE A 287 10.56 8.93 -6.15
C ILE A 287 9.21 8.50 -5.55
N LEU A 288 8.23 8.26 -6.42
CA LEU A 288 6.95 7.67 -6.05
C LEU A 288 6.69 6.41 -6.88
N THR A 289 6.36 5.31 -6.22
CA THR A 289 5.86 4.09 -6.89
C THR A 289 4.37 3.93 -6.68
N LEU A 290 3.66 3.57 -7.75
CA LEU A 290 2.23 3.25 -7.71
C LEU A 290 2.06 1.79 -8.11
N GLY A 291 1.45 0.98 -7.25
CA GLY A 291 1.32 -0.45 -7.45
C GLY A 291 -0.10 -0.94 -7.20
N GLN A 292 -0.56 -1.94 -7.95
CA GLN A 292 -1.86 -2.57 -7.69
C GLN A 292 -1.80 -3.41 -6.40
N TYR A 293 -2.71 -3.16 -5.44
CA TYR A 293 -2.90 -4.03 -4.29
C TYR A 293 -3.31 -5.44 -4.74
N LEU A 294 -2.64 -6.44 -4.20
CA LEU A 294 -2.94 -7.86 -4.39
C LEU A 294 -3.31 -8.48 -3.05
N GLN A 295 -4.52 -9.04 -2.96
CA GLN A 295 -4.95 -9.70 -1.74
C GLN A 295 -4.16 -10.99 -1.52
N VAL A 296 -3.50 -11.10 -0.36
CA VAL A 296 -2.64 -12.25 0.00
C VAL A 296 -3.36 -13.31 0.84
N ARG A 297 -4.41 -12.95 1.60
CA ARG A 297 -5.16 -13.89 2.47
C ARG A 297 -6.68 -13.76 2.31
N SER A 298 -7.37 -14.91 2.23
CA SER A 298 -8.82 -15.02 2.07
C SER A 298 -9.64 -14.50 3.26
N SER A 299 -9.07 -14.47 4.46
CA SER A 299 -9.74 -14.13 5.72
C SER A 299 -9.80 -12.62 6.02
N TYR A 300 -9.22 -11.76 5.19
CA TYR A 300 -9.07 -10.34 5.52
C TYR A 300 -10.32 -9.53 5.16
N ARG A 301 -10.97 -8.99 6.21
CA ARG A 301 -12.14 -8.09 6.15
C ARG A 301 -11.95 -6.83 5.30
N ALA A 302 -10.71 -6.46 4.94
CA ALA A 302 -10.41 -5.38 4.03
C ALA A 302 -10.80 -5.66 2.56
N GLY A 303 -11.23 -6.87 2.19
CA GLY A 303 -11.88 -7.10 0.90
C GLY A 303 -13.35 -6.64 0.83
N GLU A 304 -14.12 -6.73 1.92
CA GLU A 304 -15.60 -6.70 1.92
C GLU A 304 -16.17 -5.32 1.57
N LEU A 305 -15.36 -4.28 1.74
CA LEU A 305 -15.75 -2.89 1.52
C LEU A 305 -15.18 -2.30 0.23
N PHE A 306 -14.30 -2.99 -0.50
CA PHE A 306 -13.16 -2.23 -1.07
C PHE A 306 -12.88 -2.27 -2.56
N ILE A 307 -13.66 -2.98 -3.39
CA ILE A 307 -13.30 -3.07 -4.82
C ILE A 307 -14.38 -2.55 -5.77
N GLN A 308 -14.77 -1.28 -5.68
CA GLN A 308 -15.68 -0.70 -6.68
C GLN A 308 -14.98 -0.17 -7.94
N ASN A 309 -13.65 0.02 -7.95
CA ASN A 309 -13.01 0.86 -8.97
C ASN A 309 -12.33 0.14 -10.15
N LEU A 310 -11.97 -1.15 -10.04
CA LEU A 310 -11.21 -1.84 -11.11
C LEU A 310 -12.01 -2.17 -12.40
N VAL A 311 -13.33 -1.99 -12.41
CA VAL A 311 -14.18 -2.28 -13.59
C VAL A 311 -15.01 -1.11 -14.10
N ARG A 312 -14.96 0.06 -13.46
CA ARG A 312 -15.57 1.25 -14.06
C ARG A 312 -14.92 1.62 -15.39
N ASN A 313 -13.61 1.41 -15.55
CA ASN A 313 -12.91 1.80 -16.78
C ASN A 313 -12.93 0.74 -17.89
N ASN A 314 -13.33 -0.51 -17.60
CA ASN A 314 -13.45 -1.56 -18.63
C ASN A 314 -14.86 -1.69 -19.22
N LYS A 315 -15.80 -0.80 -18.86
CA LYS A 315 -17.15 -0.76 -19.46
C LYS A 315 -17.46 0.52 -20.24
N THR A 316 -16.53 1.48 -20.30
CA THR A 316 -16.72 2.74 -21.06
C THR A 316 -15.78 2.91 -22.25
N GLU A 317 -14.80 2.04 -22.46
CA GLU A 317 -13.93 2.10 -23.65
C GLU A 317 -14.12 0.86 -24.54
N SER A 318 -15.30 0.79 -25.16
CA SER A 318 -15.46 0.14 -26.47
C SER A 318 -15.88 1.20 -27.49
N SER A 319 -15.10 2.28 -27.60
CA SER A 319 -15.02 3.17 -28.78
C SER A 319 -14.26 4.45 -28.41
N MET A 320 -12.93 4.40 -28.32
CA MET A 320 -12.06 5.51 -28.69
C MET A 320 -10.61 5.04 -28.56
N ASP A 321 -9.89 5.10 -29.67
CA ASP A 321 -8.45 4.91 -29.73
C ASP A 321 -7.79 6.20 -29.20
N PRO A 322 -7.05 6.15 -28.08
CA PRO A 322 -6.43 7.34 -27.48
C PRO A 322 -5.24 7.89 -28.29
N TYR A 323 -4.90 7.31 -29.46
CA TYR A 323 -3.86 7.82 -30.36
C TYR A 323 -4.39 8.44 -31.67
N ALA A 324 -5.72 8.53 -31.87
CA ALA A 324 -6.29 8.97 -33.14
C ALA A 324 -6.24 10.50 -33.40
N GLU A 325 -6.07 11.35 -32.38
CA GLU A 325 -6.17 12.82 -32.55
C GLU A 325 -4.83 13.58 -32.68
N ILE A 326 -3.67 12.90 -32.64
CA ILE A 326 -2.36 13.59 -32.73
C ILE A 326 -1.83 13.71 -34.18
N THR A 327 -2.53 13.18 -35.21
CA THR A 327 -2.02 13.19 -36.59
C THR A 327 -2.78 14.07 -37.60
N LYS A 328 -3.61 15.03 -37.15
CA LYS A 328 -4.24 16.00 -38.07
C LYS A 328 -4.13 17.45 -37.59
N SER A 329 -2.89 17.95 -37.57
CA SER A 329 -2.63 19.37 -37.82
C SER A 329 -1.29 19.51 -38.55
N ASN A 330 -1.38 19.48 -39.88
CA ASN A 330 -0.48 20.13 -40.85
C ASN A 330 -1.30 20.35 -42.12
#